data_AF-A0A2V9X3Q0-F1
#
_entry.id   AF-A0A2V9X3Q0-F1
#
_cell.length_a   1.000
_cell.length_b   1.000
_cell.length_c   1.000
_cell.angle_alpha   90.00
_cell.angle_beta   90.00
_cell.angle_gamma   90.00
#
_symmetry.space_group_name_H-M   'P 1'
#
loop_
_entity.id
_entity.type
_entity.pdbx_description
1 polymer ?
#
loop_
_entity_poly.entity_id
_entity_poly.type
_entity_poly.pdbx_seq_one_letter_code
_entity_poly.pdbx_strand_id
1 'polypeptide(L)'
;MAYKETFWMACDSTEQLRAEYGPFHTRAEAETEAKKLGFCYLLRYEHIIDEHEEIQEVRCIFIELPETIALVKDSKNLHTRCATCGESSTHEQSWQAEVWADIHEFEHSRHRVRLFEHTRGEGLKEIADWRA
;
A
#
# COMPACT_ATOMS: atom_id res chain seq x y z
N MET A 1 17.50 25.77 28.82
CA MET A 1 17.66 24.41 28.29
C MET A 1 16.63 24.25 27.19
N ALA A 2 17.03 23.94 25.95
CA ALA A 2 16.06 23.63 24.92
C ALA A 2 15.33 22.33 25.26
N TYR A 3 14.00 22.33 25.22
CA TYR A 3 13.19 21.14 25.48
C TYR A 3 12.56 20.64 24.17
N LYS A 4 12.27 19.33 24.13
CA LYS A 4 11.78 18.66 22.92
C LYS A 4 10.35 18.19 23.13
N GLU A 5 9.43 18.71 22.35
CA GLU A 5 8.07 18.19 22.26
C GLU A 5 7.98 17.18 21.11
N THR A 6 7.18 16.12 21.31
CA THR A 6 7.03 15.04 20.32
C THR A 6 5.56 14.76 20.07
N PHE A 7 5.16 14.81 18.81
CA PHE A 7 3.81 14.51 18.34
C PHE A 7 3.86 13.33 17.40
N TRP A 8 2.90 12.42 17.53
CA TRP A 8 2.76 11.26 16.67
C TRP A 8 1.56 11.40 15.76
N MET A 9 1.73 11.10 14.48
CA MET A 9 0.66 11.02 13.49
C MET A 9 0.72 9.66 12.81
N ALA A 10 -0.43 9.17 12.36
CA ALA A 10 -0.52 8.08 11.40
C ALA A 10 -0.52 8.68 9.98
N CYS A 11 0.15 8.02 9.03
CA CYS A 11 0.27 8.51 7.66
C CYS A 11 0.28 7.40 6.60
N ASP A 12 -0.32 7.69 5.44
CA ASP A 12 -0.40 6.75 4.31
C ASP A 12 0.88 6.70 3.46
N SER A 13 1.61 7.81 3.34
CA SER A 13 2.80 7.95 2.49
C SER A 13 3.87 8.90 3.06
N THR A 14 5.05 8.93 2.44
CA THR A 14 6.13 9.89 2.76
C THR A 14 6.10 11.14 1.85
N GLU A 15 5.09 11.26 0.98
CA GLU A 15 4.97 12.35 0.01
C GLU A 15 4.43 13.65 0.66
N GLN A 16 4.47 14.75 -0.08
CA GLN A 16 4.02 16.05 0.43
C GLN A 16 2.48 16.15 0.55
N LEU A 17 1.73 15.46 -0.32
CA LEU A 17 0.27 15.41 -0.33
C LEU A 17 -0.26 14.16 0.36
N ARG A 18 0.24 13.89 1.56
CA ARG A 18 -0.10 12.71 2.35
C ARG A 18 -1.33 12.92 3.22
N ALA A 19 -2.05 11.85 3.53
CA ALA A 19 -3.10 11.86 4.52
C ALA A 19 -2.49 11.69 5.91
N GLU A 20 -2.66 12.68 6.79
CA GLU A 20 -2.22 12.62 8.19
C GLU A 20 -3.42 12.50 9.12
N TYR A 21 -3.30 11.65 10.14
CA TYR A 21 -4.30 11.49 11.18
C TYR A 21 -3.64 11.55 12.56
N GLY A 22 -4.16 12.39 13.45
CA GLY A 22 -3.57 12.70 14.77
C GLY A 22 -3.86 14.15 15.21
N PRO A 23 -3.12 14.69 16.20
CA PRO A 23 -1.95 14.12 16.87
C PRO A 23 -2.28 13.16 18.03
N PHE A 24 -1.36 12.21 18.25
CA PHE A 24 -1.38 11.23 19.34
C PHE A 24 -0.23 11.48 20.31
N HIS A 25 -0.45 11.13 21.58
CA HIS A 25 0.52 11.37 22.65
C HIS A 25 1.54 10.25 22.77
N THR A 26 1.19 9.04 22.31
CA THR A 26 2.07 7.88 22.37
C THR A 26 2.22 7.22 21.00
N ARG A 27 3.38 6.61 20.78
CA ARG A 27 3.63 5.79 19.58
C ARG A 27 2.60 4.66 19.44
N ALA A 28 2.27 3.97 20.52
CA ALA A 28 1.37 2.82 20.49
C ALA A 28 -0.05 3.18 20.06
N GLU A 29 -0.54 4.35 20.49
CA GLU A 29 -1.83 4.89 20.06
C GLU A 29 -1.83 5.18 18.55
N ALA A 30 -0.79 5.86 18.06
CA ALA A 30 -0.64 6.15 16.64
C ALA A 30 -0.54 4.88 15.78
N GLU A 31 0.20 3.86 16.24
CA GLU A 31 0.28 2.55 15.56
C GLU A 31 -1.07 1.85 15.48
N THR A 32 -1.85 1.90 16.56
CA THR A 32 -3.16 1.26 16.61
C THR A 32 -4.13 1.91 15.62
N GLU A 33 -4.15 3.25 15.56
CA GLU A 33 -4.98 3.97 14.61
C GLU A 33 -4.48 3.83 13.17
N ALA A 34 -3.16 3.83 12.95
CA ALA A 34 -2.59 3.58 11.63
C ALA A 34 -3.02 2.22 11.07
N LYS A 35 -2.99 1.16 11.89
CA LYS A 35 -3.46 -0.18 11.50
C LYS A 35 -4.94 -0.20 11.14
N LYS A 36 -5.79 0.50 11.89
CA LYS A 36 -7.24 0.60 11.59
C LYS A 36 -7.52 1.28 10.26
N LEU A 37 -6.73 2.31 9.92
CA LEU A 37 -6.88 3.10 8.70
C LEU A 37 -6.14 2.51 7.49
N GLY A 38 -5.36 1.44 7.67
CA GLY A 38 -4.51 0.89 6.60
C GLY A 38 -3.31 1.76 6.26
N PHE A 39 -2.90 2.65 7.16
CA PHE A 39 -1.76 3.54 6.99
C PHE A 39 -0.44 2.80 7.21
N CYS A 40 0.53 3.07 6.34
CA CYS A 40 1.78 2.33 6.27
C CYS A 40 2.92 2.97 7.07
N TYR A 41 2.73 4.21 7.52
CA TYR A 41 3.76 5.00 8.18
C TYR A 41 3.22 5.65 9.45
N LEU A 42 4.13 5.89 10.38
CA LEU A 42 3.96 6.90 11.41
C LEU A 42 4.82 8.11 11.07
N LEU A 43 4.32 9.29 11.38
CA LEU A 43 5.07 10.52 11.31
C LEU A 43 5.27 11.07 12.72
N ARG A 44 6.53 11.25 13.11
CA ARG A 44 6.90 11.85 14.39
C ARG A 44 7.42 13.26 14.15
N TYR A 45 6.68 14.24 14.64
CA TYR A 45 7.14 15.62 14.70
C TYR A 45 7.89 15.84 16.00
N GLU A 46 9.12 16.32 15.91
CA GLU A 46 9.88 16.80 17.07
C GLU A 46 10.07 18.31 16.95
N HIS A 47 9.54 19.06 17.92
CA HIS A 47 9.78 20.50 18.04
C HIS A 47 10.89 20.72 19.06
N ILE A 48 11.99 21.34 18.65
CA ILE A 48 13.05 21.80 19.55
C ILE A 48 12.73 23.25 19.90
N ILE A 49 12.37 23.46 21.16
CA ILE A 49 11.93 24.75 21.69
C ILE A 49 13.02 25.32 22.58
N ASP A 50 13.30 26.61 22.47
CA ASP A 50 14.32 27.29 23.27
C ASP A 50 13.79 27.84 24.61
N GLU A 51 14.62 28.63 25.29
CA GLU A 51 14.29 29.22 26.59
C GLU A 51 13.22 30.31 26.52
N HIS A 52 12.90 30.81 25.33
CA HIS A 52 11.89 31.84 25.07
C HIS A 52 10.58 31.25 24.53
N GLU A 53 10.42 29.92 24.61
CA GLU A 53 9.28 29.18 24.06
C GLU A 53 9.16 29.28 22.52
N GLU A 54 10.25 29.64 21.82
CA GLU A 54 10.26 29.67 20.36
C GLU A 54 10.73 28.34 19.76
N ILE A 55 10.01 27.89 18.73
CA ILE A 55 10.37 26.69 17.96
C ILE A 55 11.57 27.02 17.08
N GLN A 56 12.73 26.47 17.41
CA GLN A 56 13.96 26.65 16.63
C GLN A 56 14.07 25.64 15.49
N GLU A 57 13.60 24.41 15.71
CA GLU A 57 13.73 23.32 14.74
C GLU A 57 12.50 22.41 14.78
N VAL A 58 12.02 22.02 13.60
CA VAL A 58 10.98 20.99 13.42
C VAL A 58 11.59 19.82 12.65
N ARG A 59 11.62 18.64 13.28
CA ARG A 59 12.08 17.40 12.64
C ARG A 59 10.89 16.52 12.32
N CYS A 60 10.82 16.06 11.07
CA CYS A 60 9.81 15.14 10.58
C CYS A 60 10.45 13.78 10.37
N ILE A 61 10.09 12.79 11.19
CA ILE A 61 10.67 11.45 11.13
C ILE A 61 9.57 10.47 10.73
N PHE A 62 9.74 9.85 9.57
CA PHE A 62 8.86 8.81 9.07
C PHE A 62 9.33 7.44 9.56
N ILE A 63 8.40 6.66 10.11
CA ILE A 63 8.65 5.32 10.63
C ILE A 63 7.74 4.35 9.90
N GLU A 64 8.34 3.38 9.22
CA GLU A 64 7.60 2.37 8.45
C GLU A 64 6.96 1.33 9.38
N LEU A 65 5.70 0.96 9.09
CA LEU A 65 4.99 -0.10 9.79
C LEU A 65 5.10 -1.40 8.98
N PRO A 66 5.88 -2.40 9.44
CA PRO A 66 6.18 -3.59 8.65
C PRO A 66 4.95 -4.44 8.31
N GLU A 67 3.94 -4.48 9.18
CA GLU A 67 2.73 -5.30 8.99
C GLU A 67 1.80 -4.72 7.90
N THR A 68 1.69 -3.40 7.79
CA THR A 68 0.80 -2.78 6.80
C THR A 68 1.41 -2.76 5.40
N ILE A 69 2.73 -2.61 5.30
CA ILE A 69 3.43 -2.65 4.01
C ILE A 69 3.32 -4.03 3.35
N ALA A 70 3.25 -5.11 4.13
CA ALA A 70 2.97 -6.44 3.58
C ALA A 70 1.60 -6.48 2.87
N LEU A 71 0.57 -5.90 3.47
CA LEU A 71 -0.78 -5.82 2.88
C LEU A 71 -0.83 -4.90 1.63
N VAL A 72 -0.11 -3.78 1.64
CA VAL A 72 -0.11 -2.83 0.52
C VAL A 72 0.82 -3.27 -0.62
N LYS A 73 1.94 -3.94 -0.34
CA LYS A 73 2.80 -4.55 -1.39
C LYS A 73 2.13 -5.73 -2.10
N ASP A 74 1.11 -6.34 -1.49
CA ASP A 74 0.28 -7.35 -2.12
C ASP A 74 -0.90 -6.78 -2.93
N SER A 75 -0.97 -5.45 -3.14
CA SER A 75 -1.82 -4.85 -4.19
C SER A 75 -1.25 -5.11 -5.60
N LYS A 76 -0.97 -6.38 -5.87
CA LYS A 76 -0.63 -6.90 -7.19
C LYS A 76 -1.92 -6.88 -8.00
N ASN A 77 -2.07 -5.89 -8.86
CA ASN A 77 -3.13 -5.93 -9.85
C ASN A 77 -2.86 -7.10 -10.80
N LEU A 78 -3.74 -8.09 -10.73
CA LEU A 78 -3.70 -9.25 -11.60
C LEU A 78 -4.49 -8.92 -12.86
N HIS A 79 -3.92 -9.21 -14.02
CA HIS A 79 -4.57 -9.02 -15.30
C HIS A 79 -4.74 -10.36 -15.99
N THR A 80 -5.96 -10.71 -16.35
CA THR A 80 -6.22 -11.84 -17.24
C THR A 80 -6.33 -11.34 -18.67
N ARG A 81 -5.79 -12.12 -19.63
CA ARG A 81 -5.99 -11.88 -21.06
C ARG A 81 -6.14 -13.19 -21.81
N CYS A 82 -7.18 -13.31 -22.62
CA CYS A 82 -7.36 -14.44 -23.52
C CYS A 82 -6.36 -14.37 -24.69
N ALA A 83 -5.61 -15.44 -24.90
CA ALA A 83 -4.66 -15.56 -26.01
C ALA A 83 -5.33 -15.71 -27.38
N THR A 84 -6.62 -16.08 -27.42
CA THR A 84 -7.36 -16.36 -28.65
C THR A 84 -8.18 -15.16 -29.11
N CYS A 85 -9.05 -14.61 -28.25
CA CYS A 85 -9.90 -13.47 -28.61
C CYS A 85 -9.37 -12.11 -28.13
N GLY A 86 -8.36 -12.10 -27.26
CA GLY A 86 -7.76 -10.86 -26.76
C GLY A 86 -8.52 -10.18 -25.61
N GLU A 87 -9.67 -10.72 -25.18
CA GLU A 87 -10.44 -10.17 -24.06
C GLU A 87 -9.65 -10.19 -22.76
N SER A 88 -9.81 -9.15 -21.94
CA SER A 88 -9.00 -8.95 -20.74
C SER A 88 -9.80 -8.38 -19.57
N SER A 89 -9.41 -8.73 -18.35
CA SER A 89 -9.96 -8.19 -17.11
C SER A 89 -8.85 -7.94 -16.08
N THR A 90 -9.12 -7.07 -15.10
CA THR A 90 -8.23 -6.78 -13.98
C THR A 90 -8.86 -7.24 -12.68
N HIS A 91 -8.05 -7.75 -11.75
CA HIS A 91 -8.49 -8.43 -10.54
C HIS A 91 -7.61 -8.04 -9.36
N GLU A 92 -8.21 -7.92 -8.19
CA GLU A 92 -7.51 -7.63 -6.94
C GLU A 92 -7.02 -8.92 -6.26
N GLN A 93 -7.67 -10.05 -6.55
CA GLN A 93 -7.43 -11.32 -5.88
C GLN A 93 -7.25 -12.45 -6.89
N SER A 94 -6.41 -13.45 -6.58
CA SER A 94 -6.11 -14.57 -7.48
C SER A 94 -7.35 -15.39 -7.87
N TRP A 95 -8.25 -15.64 -6.91
CA TRP A 95 -9.48 -16.40 -7.18
C TRP A 95 -10.41 -15.70 -8.18
N GLN A 96 -10.42 -14.35 -8.22
CA GLN A 96 -11.22 -13.62 -9.21
C GLN A 96 -10.69 -13.85 -10.62
N ALA A 97 -9.37 -13.87 -10.77
CA ALA A 97 -8.70 -14.18 -12.03
C ALA A 97 -8.97 -15.62 -12.48
N GLU A 98 -8.97 -16.58 -11.55
CA GLU A 98 -9.32 -17.99 -11.82
C GLU A 98 -10.77 -18.13 -12.28
N VAL A 99 -11.73 -17.58 -11.52
CA VAL A 99 -13.16 -17.65 -11.83
C VAL A 99 -13.46 -17.02 -13.19
N TRP A 100 -12.89 -15.85 -13.47
CA TRP A 100 -13.06 -15.18 -14.76
C TRP A 100 -12.57 -16.07 -15.91
N ALA A 101 -11.41 -16.67 -15.74
CA ALA A 101 -10.78 -17.48 -16.76
C ALA A 101 -11.50 -18.83 -16.96
N ASP A 102 -12.07 -19.41 -15.90
CA ASP A 102 -12.92 -20.61 -16.00
C ASP A 102 -14.21 -20.33 -16.76
N ILE A 103 -14.89 -19.22 -16.44
CA ILE A 103 -16.10 -18.80 -17.16
C ILE A 103 -15.76 -18.57 -18.63
N HIS A 104 -14.69 -17.83 -18.92
CA HIS A 104 -14.29 -17.50 -20.28
C HIS A 104 -13.95 -18.73 -21.12
N GLU A 105 -13.18 -19.68 -20.57
CA GLU A 105 -12.81 -20.91 -21.27
C GLU A 105 -13.99 -21.88 -21.40
N PHE A 106 -14.96 -21.82 -20.49
CA PHE A 106 -16.21 -22.57 -20.59
C PHE A 106 -17.12 -22.01 -21.70
N GLU A 107 -17.32 -20.69 -21.74
CA GLU A 107 -18.15 -20.02 -22.75
C GLU A 107 -17.52 -20.08 -24.15
N HIS A 108 -16.19 -20.11 -24.21
CA HIS A 108 -15.43 -20.15 -25.46
C HIS A 108 -14.52 -21.37 -25.56
N SER A 109 -15.05 -22.43 -26.17
CA SER A 109 -14.29 -23.64 -26.47
C SER A 109 -12.98 -23.32 -27.22
N ARG A 110 -11.84 -23.86 -26.74
CA ARG A 110 -10.46 -23.65 -27.26
C ARG A 110 -9.88 -22.25 -27.02
N HIS A 111 -10.49 -21.43 -26.17
CA HIS A 111 -9.82 -20.24 -25.67
C HIS A 111 -8.86 -20.63 -24.53
N ARG A 112 -7.81 -19.83 -24.36
CA ARG A 112 -6.86 -20.01 -23.26
C ARG A 112 -6.54 -18.68 -22.63
N VAL A 113 -6.69 -18.58 -21.32
CA VAL A 113 -6.41 -17.35 -20.57
C VAL A 113 -5.01 -17.38 -19.99
N ARG A 114 -4.33 -16.25 -20.11
CA ARG A 114 -3.03 -15.96 -19.50
C ARG A 114 -3.22 -14.99 -18.35
N LEU A 115 -2.42 -15.15 -17.30
CA LEU A 115 -2.38 -14.26 -16.15
C LEU A 115 -1.10 -13.42 -16.20
N PHE A 116 -1.26 -12.16 -15.86
CA PHE A 116 -0.18 -11.20 -15.74
C PHE A 116 -0.27 -10.53 -14.37
N GLU A 117 0.89 -10.24 -13.80
CA GLU A 117 1.04 -9.43 -12.60
C GLU A 117 1.52 -8.04 -13.02
N HIS A 118 0.84 -7.00 -12.54
CA HIS A 118 1.32 -5.64 -12.71
C HIS A 118 1.98 -5.15 -11.42
N THR A 119 3.31 -5.01 -11.46
CA THR A 119 4.10 -4.46 -10.35
C THR A 119 4.53 -3.03 -10.64
N ARG A 120 4.48 -2.18 -9.62
CA ARG A 120 4.87 -0.76 -9.72
C ARG A 120 6.39 -0.68 -9.97
N GLY A 121 6.78 -0.53 -11.23
CA GLY A 121 8.18 -0.35 -11.66
C GLY A 121 8.65 -1.36 -12.72
N GLU A 122 8.08 -2.56 -12.78
CA GLU A 122 8.48 -3.59 -13.77
C GLU A 122 7.43 -3.79 -14.88
N GLY A 123 6.24 -3.21 -14.76
CA GLY A 123 5.18 -3.30 -15.75
C GLY A 123 4.40 -4.61 -15.67
N LEU A 124 3.82 -5.03 -16.80
CA LEU A 124 3.05 -6.27 -16.90
C LEU A 124 3.97 -7.48 -17.11
N LYS A 125 3.97 -8.41 -16.16
CA LYS A 125 4.76 -9.64 -16.20
C LYS A 125 3.84 -10.85 -16.29
N GLU A 126 4.00 -11.69 -17.32
CA GLU A 126 3.24 -12.94 -17.44
C GLU A 126 3.63 -13.92 -16.33
N ILE A 127 2.64 -14.49 -15.62
CA ILE A 127 2.84 -15.58 -14.68
C ILE A 127 2.75 -16.88 -15.48
N ALA A 128 3.92 -17.46 -15.77
CA ALA A 128 4.00 -18.78 -16.40
C ALA A 128 3.35 -19.83 -15.49
N ASP A 129 2.66 -20.81 -16.10
CA ASP A 129 2.12 -21.98 -15.43
C ASP A 129 1.16 -21.71 -14.25
N TRP A 130 0.48 -20.54 -14.26
CA TRP A 130 -0.50 -20.16 -13.22
C TRP A 130 -1.73 -21.09 -13.09
N ARG A 131 -1.84 -22.09 -13.98
CA ARG A 131 -2.92 -23.09 -14.07
C ARG A 131 -2.37 -24.53 -14.17
N ALA A 132 -1.12 -24.75 -13.77
CA ALA A 132 -0.49 -26.08 -13.78
C ALA A 132 -0.92 -26.96 -12.60
#